data_AF-A0A6B3IKT0-F1
#
_entry.id   AF-A0A6B3IKT0-F1
#
_cell.length_a   1.000
_cell.length_b   1.000
_cell.length_c   1.000
_cell.angle_alpha   90.00
_cell.angle_beta   90.00
_cell.angle_gamma   90.00
#
_symmetry.space_group_name_H-M   'P 1'
#
loop_
_entity.id
_entity.type
_entity.pdbx_description
1 polymer ?
#
loop_
_entity_poly.entity_id
_entity_poly.type
_entity_poly.pdbx_seq_one_letter_code
_entity_poly.pdbx_strand_id
1 'polypeptide(L)'
;CAELLAAHGFEVTAPAHGLETAFRATIGSGPVTVAIACEYDALPGLGHACGHNLIAAAGVGAALGLAPYADELGLTVRVIGTPAEERGAGKALLLEAGAFDGVDAAMMVHPCP
;
A
#
# COMPACT_ATOMS: atom_id res chain seq x y z
N CYS A 1 8.87 -2.07 -3.50
CA CYS A 1 8.12 -1.38 -2.43
C CYS A 1 8.39 -2.00 -1.06
N ALA A 2 8.01 -3.27 -0.84
CA ALA A 2 8.15 -3.95 0.46
C ALA A 2 9.56 -3.89 1.07
N GLU A 3 10.61 -4.21 0.30
CA GLU A 3 12.01 -4.16 0.77
C GLU A 3 12.44 -2.75 1.20
N LEU A 4 12.04 -1.73 0.44
CA LEU A 4 12.35 -0.33 0.75
C LEU A 4 11.69 0.11 2.07
N LEU A 5 10.43 -0.27 2.28
CA LEU A 5 9.70 0.02 3.52
C LEU A 5 10.33 -0.71 4.71
N ALA A 6 10.70 -1.98 4.56
CA ALA A 6 11.40 -2.74 5.59
C ALA A 6 12.73 -2.08 5.98
N ALA A 7 13.50 -1.60 4.98
CA ALA A 7 14.75 -0.87 5.22
C ALA A 7 14.56 0.45 5.99
N HIS A 8 13.34 0.99 6.03
CA HIS A 8 12.97 2.20 6.77
C HIS A 8 12.15 1.90 8.04
N GLY A 9 12.24 0.67 8.56
CA GLY A 9 11.69 0.32 9.87
C GLY A 9 10.21 -0.06 9.89
N PHE A 10 9.57 -0.23 8.73
CA PHE A 10 8.22 -0.78 8.69
C PHE A 10 8.25 -2.28 9.03
N GLU A 11 7.26 -2.75 9.77
CA GLU A 11 6.96 -4.17 9.90
C GLU A 11 6.28 -4.66 8.61
N VAL A 12 6.97 -5.52 7.86
CA VAL A 12 6.53 -5.97 6.53
C VAL A 12 6.12 -7.43 6.54
N THR A 13 4.96 -7.73 5.96
CA THR A 13 4.49 -9.07 5.59
C THR A 13 4.36 -9.15 4.06
N ALA A 14 5.09 -10.06 3.42
CA ALA A 14 5.03 -10.34 1.99
C ALA A 14 5.43 -11.82 1.74
N PRO A 15 4.60 -12.66 1.09
CA PRO A 15 3.24 -12.38 0.62
C PRO A 15 2.27 -12.09 1.77
N ALA A 16 1.16 -11.40 1.50
CA ALA A 16 0.15 -11.05 2.50
C ALA A 16 -1.27 -11.40 2.04
N HIS A 17 -2.15 -11.68 3.02
CA HIS A 17 -3.59 -11.86 2.81
C HIS A 17 -3.96 -12.87 1.69
N GLY A 18 -3.16 -13.94 1.57
CA GLY A 18 -3.42 -15.02 0.62
C GLY A 18 -3.09 -14.71 -0.85
N LEU A 19 -2.58 -13.51 -1.16
CA LEU A 19 -2.15 -13.15 -2.52
C LEU A 19 -0.62 -13.10 -2.61
N GLU A 20 -0.07 -13.86 -3.56
CA GLU A 20 1.37 -14.06 -3.72
C GLU A 20 2.17 -12.77 -3.90
N THR A 21 1.58 -11.79 -4.59
CA THR A 21 2.25 -10.52 -4.90
C THR A 21 1.76 -9.35 -4.07
N ALA A 22 0.87 -9.58 -3.09
CA ALA A 22 0.45 -8.56 -2.14
C ALA A 22 1.45 -8.43 -0.98
N PHE A 23 1.49 -7.25 -0.37
CA PHE A 23 2.24 -7.03 0.86
C PHE A 23 1.49 -6.09 1.80
N ARG A 24 1.81 -6.15 3.10
CA ARG A 24 1.40 -5.19 4.11
C ARG A 24 2.65 -4.66 4.81
N ALA A 25 2.78 -3.36 4.93
CA ALA A 25 3.85 -2.72 5.70
C ALA A 25 3.23 -1.75 6.72
N THR A 26 3.59 -1.85 8.00
CA THR A 26 3.03 -0.99 9.05
C THR A 26 4.12 -0.27 9.83
N ILE A 27 3.88 0.99 10.21
CA ILE A 27 4.71 1.73 11.17
C ILE A 27 3.84 2.63 12.05
N GLY A 28 4.32 2.96 13.24
CA GLY A 28 3.57 3.71 14.24
C GLY A 28 2.65 2.81 15.08
N SER A 29 2.18 3.37 16.18
CA SER A 29 1.41 2.69 17.22
C SER A 29 0.18 3.49 17.67
N GLY A 30 -0.13 4.57 16.96
CA GLY A 30 -1.22 5.46 17.30
C GLY A 30 -2.61 4.87 17.01
N PRO A 31 -3.66 5.41 17.65
CA PRO A 31 -5.00 4.84 17.60
C PRO A 31 -5.70 4.96 16.24
N VAL A 32 -5.23 5.86 15.35
CA VAL A 32 -5.82 6.07 14.03
C VAL A 32 -4.99 5.37 12.96
N THR A 33 -5.56 4.37 12.29
CA THR A 33 -4.89 3.64 11.21
C THR A 33 -5.23 4.25 9.85
N VAL A 34 -4.22 4.79 9.17
CA VAL A 34 -4.35 5.28 7.79
C VAL A 34 -3.69 4.30 6.84
N ALA A 35 -4.49 3.71 5.95
CA ALA A 35 -4.00 2.85 4.89
C ALA A 35 -3.64 3.63 3.63
N ILE A 36 -2.50 3.32 3.02
CA ILE A 36 -2.07 3.83 1.72
C ILE A 36 -2.03 2.66 0.74
N ALA A 37 -2.96 2.62 -0.20
CA ALA A 37 -3.01 1.58 -1.22
C ALA A 37 -1.99 1.89 -2.33
N CYS A 38 -1.21 0.87 -2.71
CA CYS A 38 -0.21 0.95 -3.77
C CYS A 38 -0.49 -0.09 -4.85
N GLU A 39 -0.77 0.36 -6.06
CA GLU A 39 -0.86 -0.49 -7.26
C GLU A 39 0.45 -0.52 -8.00
N TYR A 40 0.76 -1.64 -8.67
CA TYR A 40 2.04 -1.84 -9.35
C TYR A 40 1.98 -2.90 -10.44
N ASP A 41 0.79 -3.33 -10.86
CA ASP A 41 0.63 -4.14 -12.07
C ASP A 41 0.80 -3.30 -13.34
N ALA A 42 1.03 -3.98 -14.45
CA ALA A 42 1.24 -3.39 -15.76
C ALA A 42 0.29 -4.02 -16.78
N LEU A 43 0.14 -3.36 -17.92
CA LEU A 43 -0.68 -3.85 -19.03
C LEU A 43 0.15 -4.67 -20.03
N PRO A 44 -0.37 -5.82 -20.53
CA PRO A 44 0.29 -6.61 -21.56
C PRO A 44 0.61 -5.78 -22.81
N GLY A 45 1.88 -5.74 -23.20
CA GLY A 45 2.34 -5.03 -24.40
C GLY A 45 2.41 -3.50 -24.28
N LEU A 46 1.97 -2.91 -23.16
CA LEU A 46 1.94 -1.46 -22.94
C LEU A 46 2.77 -1.01 -21.74
N GLY A 47 3.17 -1.91 -20.85
CA GLY A 47 3.88 -1.57 -19.62
C GLY A 47 2.97 -0.81 -18.64
N HIS A 48 3.52 0.13 -17.86
CA HIS A 48 2.75 0.94 -16.92
C HIS A 48 2.02 2.11 -17.60
N ALA A 49 1.25 1.84 -18.65
CA ALA A 49 0.50 2.88 -19.37
C ALA A 49 -0.59 3.54 -18.50
N CYS A 50 -1.09 2.86 -17.47
CA CYS A 50 -2.00 3.43 -16.46
C CYS A 50 -1.25 4.17 -15.32
N GLY A 51 0.09 4.14 -15.33
CA GLY A 51 0.90 4.87 -14.35
C GLY A 51 0.97 4.24 -12.96
N HIS A 52 0.69 2.93 -12.82
CA HIS A 52 0.73 2.25 -11.51
C HIS A 52 2.11 2.32 -10.83
N ASN A 53 3.19 2.42 -11.61
CA ASN A 53 4.52 2.73 -11.07
C ASN A 53 4.56 4.07 -10.31
N LEU A 54 3.83 5.09 -10.76
CA LEU A 54 3.71 6.38 -10.07
C LEU A 54 2.81 6.27 -8.84
N ILE A 55 1.74 5.47 -8.90
CA ILE A 55 0.86 5.18 -7.75
C ILE A 55 1.68 4.55 -6.62
N ALA A 56 2.43 3.48 -6.91
CA ALA A 56 3.32 2.85 -5.94
C ALA A 56 4.38 3.82 -5.40
N ALA A 57 5.02 4.59 -6.28
CA ALA A 57 6.06 5.54 -5.86
C ALA A 57 5.50 6.65 -4.96
N ALA A 58 4.36 7.23 -5.31
CA ALA A 58 3.69 8.27 -4.53
C ALA A 58 3.21 7.73 -3.18
N GLY A 59 2.59 6.54 -3.17
CA GLY A 59 2.10 5.91 -1.94
C GLY A 59 3.24 5.55 -0.98
N VAL A 60 4.32 4.93 -1.48
CA VAL A 60 5.51 4.64 -0.67
C VAL A 60 6.19 5.94 -0.21
N GLY A 61 6.29 6.96 -1.07
CA GLY A 61 6.83 8.26 -0.69
C GLY A 61 6.04 8.93 0.43
N ALA A 62 4.70 8.88 0.37
CA ALA A 62 3.83 9.39 1.42
C ALA A 62 4.03 8.63 2.74
N ALA A 63 4.12 7.30 2.69
CA ALA A 63 4.37 6.48 3.87
C ALA A 63 5.73 6.79 4.53
N LEU A 64 6.80 6.87 3.72
CA LEU A 64 8.13 7.22 4.21
C LEU A 64 8.19 8.65 4.76
N GLY A 65 7.46 9.59 4.17
CA GLY A 65 7.37 10.97 4.66
C GLY A 65 6.62 11.07 5.99
N LEU A 66 5.61 10.23 6.22
CA LEU A 66 4.86 10.18 7.47
C LEU A 66 5.56 9.38 8.57
N ALA A 67 6.38 8.40 8.21
CA ALA A 67 7.01 7.46 9.15
C ALA A 67 7.67 8.12 10.38
N PRO A 68 8.46 9.21 10.25
CA PRO A 68 9.10 9.85 11.41
C PRO A 68 8.13 10.50 12.40
N TYR A 69 6.91 10.82 11.94
CA TYR A 69 5.90 11.56 12.68
C TYR A 69 4.70 10.70 13.07
N ALA A 70 4.67 9.41 12.69
CA ALA A 70 3.50 8.55 12.83
C ALA A 70 3.01 8.51 14.30
N ASP A 71 3.90 8.23 15.25
CA ASP A 71 3.53 8.20 16.67
C ASP A 71 3.16 9.57 17.24
N GLU A 72 3.89 10.64 16.86
CA GLU A 72 3.60 12.01 17.30
C GLU A 72 2.19 12.46 16.87
N LEU A 73 1.79 12.06 15.67
CA LEU A 73 0.48 12.36 15.11
C LEU A 73 -0.62 11.40 15.58
N GLY A 74 -0.29 10.41 16.42
CA GLY A 74 -1.24 9.40 16.86
C GLY A 74 -1.73 8.49 15.73
N LEU A 75 -0.86 8.22 14.74
CA LEU A 75 -1.14 7.41 13.57
C LEU A 75 -0.48 6.04 13.63
N THR A 76 -1.15 5.06 13.04
CA THR A 76 -0.58 3.83 12.50
C THR A 76 -0.65 3.91 10.98
N VAL A 77 0.48 4.02 10.30
CA VAL A 77 0.54 4.10 8.84
C VAL A 77 0.67 2.70 8.27
N ARG A 78 -0.27 2.28 7.41
CA ARG A 78 -0.28 0.95 6.79
C ARG A 78 -0.22 1.06 5.27
N VAL A 79 0.87 0.61 4.65
CA VAL A 79 0.94 0.47 3.20
C VAL A 79 0.42 -0.90 2.80
N ILE A 80 -0.55 -0.94 1.89
CA ILE A 80 -1.12 -2.17 1.36
C ILE A 80 -0.75 -2.25 -0.12
N GLY A 81 0.03 -3.26 -0.47
CA GLY A 81 0.31 -3.58 -1.86
C GLY A 81 -0.89 -4.29 -2.49
N THR A 82 -1.51 -3.64 -3.47
CA THR A 82 -2.75 -4.11 -4.11
C THR A 82 -2.46 -4.59 -5.53
N PRO A 83 -2.18 -5.88 -5.75
CA PRO A 83 -1.86 -6.41 -7.07
C PRO A 83 -3.10 -6.49 -7.96
N ALA A 84 -2.88 -6.66 -9.26
CA ALA A 84 -3.88 -7.03 -10.25
C ALA A 84 -5.14 -6.14 -10.24
N GLU A 85 -4.94 -4.82 -10.24
CA GLU A 85 -6.02 -3.85 -10.30
C GLU A 85 -6.76 -3.94 -11.65
N GLU A 86 -6.01 -4.03 -12.75
CA GLU A 86 -6.55 -3.87 -14.11
C GLU A 86 -7.60 -4.95 -14.45
N ARG A 87 -7.40 -6.19 -13.96
CA ARG A 87 -8.21 -7.35 -14.37
C ARG A 87 -8.37 -8.45 -13.30
N GLY A 88 -7.67 -8.37 -12.18
CA GLY A 88 -7.67 -9.44 -11.16
C GLY A 88 -8.51 -9.16 -9.92
N ALA A 89 -9.12 -7.98 -9.84
CA ALA A 89 -9.91 -7.55 -8.69
C ALA A 89 -9.15 -7.64 -7.36
N GLY A 90 -7.83 -7.42 -7.36
CA GLY A 90 -7.00 -7.74 -6.19
C GLY A 90 -7.40 -6.99 -4.92
N LYS A 91 -7.91 -5.76 -5.01
CA LYS A 91 -8.46 -5.06 -3.83
C LYS A 91 -9.69 -5.72 -3.26
N ALA A 92 -10.58 -6.27 -4.10
CA ALA A 92 -11.76 -6.99 -3.62
C ALA A 92 -11.36 -8.26 -2.85
N LEU A 93 -10.41 -9.03 -3.39
CA LEU A 93 -9.85 -10.20 -2.72
C LEU A 93 -9.15 -9.85 -1.41
N LEU A 94 -8.41 -8.73 -1.38
CA LEU A 94 -7.77 -8.22 -0.16
C LEU A 94 -8.78 -7.77 0.89
N LEU A 95 -9.89 -7.15 0.48
CA LEU A 95 -10.99 -6.78 1.38
C LEU A 95 -11.62 -8.03 2.01
N GLU A 96 -11.91 -9.05 1.20
CA GLU A 96 -12.45 -10.33 1.69
C GLU A 96 -11.48 -11.04 2.65
N ALA A 97 -10.17 -10.89 2.43
CA ALA A 97 -9.11 -11.44 3.26
C ALA A 97 -8.71 -10.56 4.47
N GLY A 98 -9.49 -9.51 4.77
CA GLY A 98 -9.31 -8.65 5.94
C GLY A 98 -8.10 -7.72 5.88
N ALA A 99 -7.58 -7.40 4.70
CA ALA A 99 -6.40 -6.52 4.55
C ALA A 99 -6.64 -5.09 5.05
N PHE A 100 -7.90 -4.64 5.01
CA PHE A 100 -8.32 -3.31 5.45
C PHE A 100 -9.00 -3.32 6.82
N ASP A 101 -9.00 -4.46 7.54
CA ASP A 101 -9.59 -4.52 8.88
C ASP A 101 -8.84 -3.60 9.85
N GLY A 102 -9.61 -2.82 10.61
CA GLY A 102 -9.08 -1.82 11.55
C GLY A 102 -8.48 -0.58 10.89
N VAL A 103 -8.68 -0.36 9.59
CA VAL A 103 -8.30 0.88 8.90
C VAL A 103 -9.40 1.93 9.09
N ASP A 104 -9.05 3.10 9.60
CA ASP A 104 -9.97 4.23 9.80
C ASP A 104 -10.14 5.07 8.52
N ALA A 105 -9.07 5.19 7.73
CA ALA A 105 -9.07 5.89 6.45
C ALA A 105 -8.17 5.19 5.43
N ALA A 106 -8.63 5.06 4.19
CA ALA A 106 -7.84 4.55 3.08
C ALA A 106 -7.58 5.65 2.05
N MET A 107 -6.33 5.77 1.60
CA MET A 107 -5.86 6.80 0.69
C MET A 107 -5.13 6.18 -0.51
N MET A 108 -5.25 6.84 -1.65
CA MET A 108 -4.57 6.50 -2.89
C MET A 108 -4.61 7.73 -3.80
N VAL A 109 -3.59 7.91 -4.63
CA VAL A 109 -3.61 8.87 -5.73
C VAL A 109 -3.43 8.13 -7.05
N HIS A 110 -4.11 8.58 -8.09
CA HIS A 110 -3.95 8.07 -9.44
C HIS A 110 -3.46 9.20 -10.35
N PRO A 111 -2.41 8.99 -11.18
CA PRO A 111 -1.99 10.00 -12.14
C PRO A 111 -3.13 10.29 -13.14
N CYS A 112 -3.28 11.55 -13.50
CA CYS A 112 -4.24 12.04 -14.49
C CYS A 112 -3.50 13.01 -15.45
N PRO A 113 -3.87 13.09 -16.75
CA PRO A 113 -3.33 14.07 -17.69
C PRO A 113 -3.55 15.54 -17.31
#